data_AF-A0A535XCS8-F1
#
_entry.id   AF-A0A535XCS8-F1
#
_cell.length_a   1.000
_cell.length_b   1.000
_cell.length_c   1.000
_cell.angle_alpha   90.00
_cell.angle_beta   90.00
_cell.angle_gamma   90.00
#
_symmetry.space_group_name_H-M   'P 1'
#
loop_
_entity.id
_entity.type
_entity.pdbx_description
1 polymer ?
#
loop_
_entity_poly.entity_id
_entity_poly.type
_entity_poly.pdbx_seq_one_letter_code
_entity_poly.pdbx_strand_id
1 'polypeptide(L)'
;MCKYFEADDALAVETTRDMDPDHPGRRVLPGLMKAFLTVYEPGDDPHPSLPTLREFLATLTDPATGLVSYDLLGPALSIDPAPLRALPPEYLDYRVSLGASFVTDEAIDRTNVRNRPN
;
A
#
# COMPACT_ATOMS: atom_id res chain seq x y z
N MET A 1 14.68 7.62 10.58
CA MET A 1 13.80 8.28 9.59
C MET A 1 13.45 7.20 8.59
N CYS A 2 12.19 6.78 8.49
CA CYS A 2 11.86 5.67 7.61
C CYS A 2 11.93 6.07 6.11
N LYS A 3 12.21 5.09 5.24
CA LYS A 3 12.11 5.23 3.78
C LYS A 3 10.81 4.63 3.27
N TYR A 4 10.12 5.37 2.40
CA TYR A 4 8.84 4.97 1.82
C TYR A 4 9.00 4.65 0.33
N PHE A 5 8.42 3.54 -0.11
CA PHE A 5 8.43 3.07 -1.49
C PHE A 5 7.01 2.74 -1.89
N GLU A 6 6.53 3.29 -2.99
CA GLU A 6 5.22 3.00 -3.55
C GLU A 6 5.37 2.34 -4.92
N ALA A 7 4.42 1.49 -5.27
CA ALA A 7 4.33 0.90 -6.60
C ALA A 7 4.04 1.97 -7.66
N ASP A 8 4.59 1.76 -8.86
CA ASP A 8 4.25 2.58 -10.03
C ASP A 8 2.76 2.47 -10.36
N ASP A 9 2.20 3.50 -10.97
CA ASP A 9 0.84 3.56 -11.50
C ASP A 9 0.54 2.38 -12.44
N ALA A 10 1.54 1.91 -13.20
CA ALA A 10 1.42 0.74 -14.06
C ALA A 10 1.17 -0.58 -13.30
N LEU A 11 1.48 -0.63 -11.99
CA LEU A 11 1.25 -1.78 -11.11
C LEU A 11 0.01 -1.60 -10.22
N ALA A 12 -0.72 -0.50 -10.40
CA ALA A 12 -1.98 -0.28 -9.70
C ALA A 12 -3.05 -1.27 -10.19
N VAL A 13 -3.89 -1.74 -9.27
CA VAL A 13 -5.00 -2.63 -9.58
C VAL A 13 -6.31 -1.90 -9.38
N GLU A 14 -7.19 -1.97 -10.37
CA GLU A 14 -8.57 -1.53 -10.23
C GLU A 14 -9.28 -2.40 -9.18
N THR A 15 -9.78 -1.74 -8.14
CA THR A 15 -10.50 -2.39 -7.06
C THR A 15 -11.75 -1.61 -6.72
N THR A 16 -12.68 -2.31 -6.09
CA THR A 16 -13.89 -1.72 -5.55
C THR A 16 -13.86 -1.90 -4.04
N ARG A 17 -13.64 -0.80 -3.30
CA ARG A 17 -13.54 -0.85 -1.84
C ARG A 17 -14.70 -0.12 -1.18
N ASP A 18 -15.20 -0.71 -0.09
CA ASP A 18 -16.17 -0.05 0.80
C ASP A 18 -15.45 1.07 1.54
N MET A 19 -15.80 2.32 1.27
CA MET A 19 -15.44 3.44 2.11
C MET A 19 -16.71 3.89 2.84
N ASP A 20 -16.85 3.50 4.12
CA ASP A 20 -17.89 4.04 4.99
C ASP A 20 -17.41 5.39 5.57
N PRO A 21 -18.03 6.53 5.21
CA PRO A 21 -17.64 7.81 5.77
C PRO A 21 -18.46 8.22 7.00
N ASP A 22 -19.29 7.33 7.58
CA ASP A 22 -19.85 7.31 8.96
C ASP A 22 -21.30 6.75 9.02
N HIS A 23 -22.00 6.45 7.93
CA HIS A 23 -23.46 6.23 7.95
C HIS A 23 -24.01 5.30 6.83
N PRO A 24 -25.14 4.60 7.08
CA PRO A 24 -25.51 3.34 6.41
C PRO A 24 -26.02 3.52 4.98
N GLY A 25 -25.25 2.96 4.06
CA GLY A 25 -25.55 2.83 2.64
C GLY A 25 -24.27 2.49 1.87
N ARG A 26 -23.68 1.32 2.18
CA ARG A 26 -22.44 0.75 1.60
C ARG A 26 -22.21 1.20 0.16
N ARG A 27 -21.43 2.26 -0.05
CA ARG A 27 -21.08 2.70 -1.39
C ARG A 27 -19.74 2.09 -1.72
N VAL A 28 -19.82 1.05 -2.55
CA VAL A 28 -18.66 0.43 -3.16
C VAL A 28 -18.15 1.38 -4.24
N LEU A 29 -16.98 1.99 -4.02
CA LEU A 29 -16.36 2.90 -4.98
C LEU A 29 -15.30 2.18 -5.80
N PRO A 30 -15.35 2.24 -7.14
CA PRO A 30 -14.23 1.84 -7.97
C PRO A 30 -13.07 2.83 -7.76
N GLY A 31 -11.85 2.32 -7.78
CA GLY A 31 -10.64 3.13 -7.70
C GLY A 31 -9.40 2.28 -7.95
N LEU A 32 -8.24 2.91 -7.88
CA LEU A 32 -6.94 2.27 -8.06
C LEU A 32 -6.30 2.01 -6.71
N MET A 33 -5.74 0.82 -6.56
CA MET A 33 -5.05 0.40 -5.36
C MET A 33 -3.58 0.08 -5.66
N LYS A 34 -2.68 0.59 -4.83
CA LYS A 34 -1.23 0.43 -5.01
C LYS A 34 -0.58 -0.11 -3.75
N ALA A 35 0.41 -0.96 -3.93
CA ALA A 35 1.28 -1.44 -2.86
C ALA A 35 2.24 -0.32 -2.40
N PHE A 36 2.54 -0.27 -1.11
CA PHE A 36 3.69 0.46 -0.59
C PHE A 36 4.45 -0.32 0.49
N LEU A 37 5.73 -0.03 0.62
CA LEU A 37 6.64 -0.56 1.62
C LEU A 37 7.29 0.58 2.41
N THR A 38 7.31 0.44 3.74
CA THR A 38 8.07 1.32 4.62
C THR A 38 9.25 0.55 5.21
N VAL A 39 10.47 1.08 5.10
CA VAL A 39 11.68 0.54 5.72
C VAL A 39 12.07 1.42 6.91
N TYR A 40 12.14 0.84 8.10
CA TYR A 40 12.40 1.57 9.36
C TYR A 40 13.89 1.62 9.65
N GLU A 41 14.43 2.81 9.88
CA GLU A 41 15.83 3.00 10.24
C GLU A 41 16.05 2.79 11.75
N PRO A 42 17.29 2.52 12.20
CA PRO A 42 17.63 2.49 13.62
C PRO A 42 17.20 3.78 14.32
N GLY A 43 16.33 3.66 15.32
CA GLY A 43 15.75 4.78 16.06
C GLY A 43 14.27 5.07 15.73
N ASP A 44 13.70 4.42 14.71
CA ASP A 44 12.25 4.45 14.46
C ASP A 44 11.49 3.37 15.29
N ASP A 45 12.21 2.62 16.15
CA ASP A 45 11.74 1.56 17.05
C ASP A 45 10.60 0.68 16.48
N PRO A 46 10.81 0.04 15.30
CA PRO A 46 9.79 -0.79 14.67
C PRO A 46 9.43 -1.99 15.55
N HIS A 47 8.17 -2.44 15.46
CA HIS A 47 7.72 -3.60 16.21
C HIS A 47 8.56 -4.84 15.83
N PRO A 48 9.07 -5.63 16.82
CA PRO A 48 10.03 -6.70 16.56
C PRO A 48 9.49 -7.88 15.75
N SER A 49 8.15 -7.98 15.60
CA SER A 49 7.51 -8.99 14.76
C SER A 49 7.55 -8.68 13.25
N LEU A 50 7.94 -7.47 12.86
CA LEU A 50 8.06 -7.11 11.46
C LEU A 50 9.21 -7.90 10.81
N PRO A 51 9.08 -8.33 9.55
CA PRO A 51 10.18 -8.96 8.84
C PRO A 51 11.30 -7.95 8.55
N THR A 52 12.52 -8.44 8.35
CA THR A 52 13.59 -7.65 7.73
C THR A 52 13.34 -7.47 6.24
N LEU A 53 13.95 -6.46 5.61
CA LEU A 53 13.87 -6.26 4.16
C LEU A 53 14.37 -7.50 3.40
N ARG A 54 15.41 -8.17 3.90
CA ARG A 54 15.92 -9.43 3.36
C ARG A 54 14.86 -10.53 3.37
N GLU A 55 14.23 -10.77 4.52
CA GLU A 55 13.19 -11.80 4.67
C GLU A 55 11.97 -11.47 3.80
N PHE A 56 11.59 -10.20 3.74
CA PHE A 56 10.53 -9.68 2.91
C PHE A 56 10.78 -9.97 1.43
N LEU A 57 11.95 -9.57 0.90
CA LEU A 57 12.31 -9.82 -0.50
C LEU A 57 12.40 -11.32 -0.81
N ALA A 58 12.97 -12.12 0.09
CA ALA A 58 13.08 -13.56 -0.13
C ALA A 58 11.72 -14.28 -0.15
N THR A 59 10.75 -13.79 0.63
CA THR A 59 9.44 -14.45 0.78
C THR A 59 8.43 -14.02 -0.27
N LEU A 60 8.44 -12.74 -0.64
CA LEU A 60 7.36 -12.14 -1.45
C LEU A 60 7.77 -11.82 -2.89
N THR A 61 9.05 -12.01 -3.27
CA THR A 61 9.44 -11.89 -4.68
C THR A 61 8.92 -13.09 -5.47
N ASP A 62 8.03 -12.83 -6.42
CA ASP A 62 7.56 -13.84 -7.37
C ASP A 62 8.71 -14.21 -8.32
N PRO A 63 9.12 -15.49 -8.39
CA PRO A 63 10.20 -15.94 -9.25
C PRO A 63 9.88 -15.83 -10.75
N ALA A 64 8.60 -15.79 -11.15
CA ALA A 64 8.20 -15.72 -12.55
C ALA A 64 8.28 -14.29 -13.10
N THR A 65 7.83 -13.31 -12.31
CA THR A 65 7.76 -11.89 -12.72
C THR A 65 8.93 -11.06 -12.18
N GLY A 66 9.57 -11.51 -11.10
CA GLY A 66 10.61 -10.77 -10.39
C GLY A 66 10.08 -9.61 -9.52
N LEU A 67 8.76 -9.42 -9.46
CA LEU A 67 8.09 -8.40 -8.65
C LEU A 67 7.86 -8.90 -7.23
N VAL A 68 7.76 -7.98 -6.28
CA VAL A 68 7.34 -8.31 -4.93
C VAL A 68 5.82 -8.16 -4.84
N SER A 69 5.11 -9.25 -4.52
CA SER A 69 3.65 -9.29 -4.56
C SER A 69 3.07 -9.75 -3.23
N TYR A 70 1.99 -9.10 -2.77
CA TYR A 70 1.30 -9.46 -1.52
C TYR A 70 -0.19 -9.10 -1.53
N ASP A 71 -0.98 -9.92 -0.83
CA ASP A 71 -2.42 -9.72 -0.64
C ASP A 71 -2.65 -8.99 0.69
N LEU A 72 -3.03 -7.71 0.64
CA LEU A 72 -3.39 -6.97 1.85
C LEU A 72 -4.90 -6.86 2.04
N LEU A 73 -5.64 -6.59 0.96
CA LEU A 73 -7.05 -6.19 1.00
C LEU A 73 -7.83 -6.64 -0.26
N GLY A 74 -7.63 -7.88 -0.69
CA GLY A 74 -8.29 -8.44 -1.87
C GLY A 74 -7.27 -8.85 -2.93
N PRO A 75 -7.19 -8.16 -4.08
CA PRO A 75 -6.27 -8.54 -5.14
C PRO A 75 -4.80 -8.42 -4.70
N ALA A 76 -3.96 -9.27 -5.30
CA ALA A 76 -2.52 -9.19 -5.16
C ALA A 76 -2.01 -7.85 -5.70
N LEU A 77 -1.23 -7.15 -4.90
CA LEU A 77 -0.57 -5.91 -5.30
C LEU A 77 0.91 -6.16 -5.44
N SER A 78 1.53 -5.48 -6.41
CA SER A 78 2.93 -5.69 -6.74
C SER A 78 3.74 -4.40 -6.68
N ILE A 79 5.00 -4.51 -6.30
CA ILE A 79 6.01 -3.44 -6.37
C ILE A 79 7.26 -3.96 -7.08
N ASP A 80 7.88 -3.10 -7.90
CA ASP A 80 9.20 -3.39 -8.46
C ASP A 80 10.26 -3.32 -7.33
N PRO A 81 11.00 -4.40 -7.05
CA PRO A 81 12.04 -4.38 -6.03
C PRO A 81 13.33 -3.64 -6.46
N ALA A 82 13.47 -3.18 -7.71
CA ALA A 82 14.69 -2.51 -8.17
C ALA A 82 15.12 -1.31 -7.29
N PRO A 83 14.22 -0.40 -6.87
CA PRO A 83 14.57 0.69 -5.94
C PRO A 83 15.01 0.18 -4.57
N LEU A 84 14.45 -0.95 -4.10
CA LEU A 84 14.84 -1.58 -2.83
C LEU A 84 16.24 -2.18 -2.91
N ARG A 85 16.59 -2.77 -4.06
CA ARG A 85 17.92 -3.34 -4.33
C ARG A 85 19.00 -2.28 -4.51
N ALA A 86 18.63 -1.05 -4.85
CA ALA A 86 19.54 0.10 -4.94
C ALA A 86 19.91 0.68 -3.55
N LEU A 87 19.25 0.24 -2.48
CA LEU A 87 19.60 0.65 -1.13
C LEU A 87 20.97 0.13 -0.69
N PRO A 88 21.66 0.84 0.22
CA PRO A 88 22.85 0.33 0.86
C PRO A 88 22.60 -1.04 1.55
N PRO A 89 23.57 -1.95 1.56
CA PRO A 89 23.39 -3.32 2.05
C PRO A 89 22.87 -3.43 3.49
N GLU A 90 23.17 -2.46 4.36
CA GLU A 90 22.71 -2.42 5.75
C GLU A 90 21.18 -2.34 5.87
N TYR A 91 20.47 -1.80 4.86
CA TYR A 91 19.02 -1.76 4.85
C TYR A 91 18.39 -3.15 4.72
N LEU A 92 19.14 -4.17 4.27
CA LEU A 92 18.63 -5.54 4.20
C LEU A 92 18.26 -6.10 5.57
N ASP A 93 18.90 -5.61 6.64
CA ASP A 93 18.65 -6.07 8.01
C ASP A 93 17.66 -5.16 8.75
N TYR A 94 17.15 -4.11 8.09
CA TYR A 94 16.17 -3.19 8.65
C TYR A 94 14.76 -3.78 8.54
N ARG A 95 13.91 -3.43 9.52
CA ARG A 95 12.53 -3.91 9.59
C ARG A 95 11.67 -3.20 8.57
N VAL A 96 10.67 -3.90 8.04
CA VAL A 96 9.76 -3.34 7.04
C VAL A 96 8.29 -3.55 7.40
N SER A 97 7.44 -2.61 7.00
CA SER A 97 5.99 -2.79 7.01
C SER A 97 5.43 -2.60 5.61
N LEU A 98 4.44 -3.43 5.31
CA LEU A 98 3.73 -3.47 4.04
C LEU A 98 2.37 -2.83 4.21
N GLY A 99 1.94 -2.12 3.18
CA GLY A 99 0.65 -1.46 3.16
C GLY A 99 0.16 -1.25 1.75
N ALA A 100 -0.99 -0.60 1.65
CA ALA A 100 -1.55 -0.23 0.37
C ALA A 100 -2.34 1.09 0.45
N SER A 101 -2.23 1.88 -0.61
CA SER A 101 -2.97 3.13 -0.81
C SER A 101 -4.15 2.87 -1.75
N PHE A 102 -5.25 3.58 -1.55
CA PHE A 102 -6.42 3.54 -2.43
C PHE A 102 -6.72 4.97 -2.90
N VAL A 103 -6.80 5.14 -4.21
CA VAL A 103 -7.09 6.41 -4.88
C VAL A 103 -8.36 6.24 -5.69
N THR A 104 -9.30 7.16 -5.53
CA THR A 104 -10.52 7.23 -6.32
C THR A 104 -10.53 8.53 -7.11
N ASP A 105 -10.85 8.44 -8.41
CA ASP A 105 -11.02 9.60 -9.30
C ASP A 105 -12.40 10.24 -9.16
N GLU A 106 -13.31 9.69 -8.35
CA GLU A 106 -14.55 10.38 -8.05
C GLU A 106 -14.23 11.65 -7.26
N ALA A 107 -14.46 12.82 -7.88
CA ALA A 107 -14.65 14.04 -7.14
C ALA A 107 -15.72 13.74 -6.08
N ILE A 108 -15.36 13.79 -4.79
CA ILE A 108 -16.33 13.73 -3.69
C ILE A 108 -17.23 14.93 -3.90
N ASP A 109 -18.33 14.73 -4.61
CA ASP A 109 -19.27 15.79 -4.91
C ASP A 109 -19.88 16.17 -3.56
N ARG A 110 -19.36 17.24 -2.96
CA ARG A 110 -19.81 17.81 -1.66
C ARG A 110 -21.23 18.39 -1.76
N THR A 111 -21.93 18.12 -2.84
CA THR A 111 -23.27 18.57 -3.16
C THR A 111 -24.27 17.55 -2.64
N ASN A 112 -24.66 17.71 -1.37
CA ASN A 112 -26.08 17.67 -0.93
C ASN A 112 -26.27 17.66 0.61
N VAL A 113 -25.38 18.29 1.39
CA VAL A 113 -25.73 18.73 2.76
C VAL A 113 -26.37 20.12 2.70
N ARG A 114 -27.49 20.27 1.99
CA ARG A 114 -28.39 21.43 2.11
C ARG A 114 -29.66 21.16 1.32
N ASN A 115 -30.60 20.47 1.94
CA ASN A 115 -32.03 20.71 1.73
C ASN A 115 -32.83 20.03 2.85
N ARG A 116 -32.93 20.71 4.00
CA ARG A 116 -34.13 20.64 4.83
C ARG A 116 -34.87 21.97 4.62
N PRO A 117 -36.04 21.99 3.96
CA PRO A 117 -36.98 23.07 4.17
C PRO A 117 -37.59 22.94 5.57
N ASN A 118 -37.72 24.07 6.26
CA ASN A 118 -38.53 24.25 7.47
C ASN A 118 -40.00 23.89 7.22
#